data_AF-A0A536TRL5-F1
#
_entry.id   AF-A0A536TRL5-F1
#
_cell.length_a   1.000
_cell.length_b   1.000
_cell.length_c   1.000
_cell.angle_alpha   90.00
_cell.angle_beta   90.00
_cell.angle_gamma   90.00
#
_symmetry.space_group_name_H-M   'P 1'
#
loop_
_entity.id
_entity.type
_entity.pdbx_description
1 polymer ?
#
loop_
_entity_poly.entity_id
_entity_poly.type
_entity_poly.pdbx_seq_one_letter_code
_entity_poly.pdbx_strand_id
1 'polypeptide(L)'
;PDIIMYGGMDAQGGPMVKQMKELGIKAKYIAGDGVCSAEWPKLAGGAAEGQYCTQAGVPPENMANAKDFVTRFTGKYGPIQVYAPYSYDAAMTLIAAMQKANSTDPAKYLPELAKISYDGVTAKIEFDEHGDTKNGAITLYQVKDGKLMPMAMNVGGKTEKVGAAPPTSSMKSDTKAPADTMKSDTKASGDAMKKDNKAQ
;
A
#
# COMPACT_ATOMS: atom_id res chain seq x y z
N PRO A 1 11.30 -1.41 -30.29
CA PRO A 1 9.92 -1.21 -29.80
C PRO A 1 9.81 0.18 -29.17
N ASP A 2 8.64 0.81 -29.22
CA ASP A 2 8.42 2.12 -28.60
C ASP A 2 8.10 1.99 -27.10
N ILE A 3 7.43 0.90 -26.72
CA ILE A 3 7.02 0.59 -25.36
C ILE A 3 7.36 -0.87 -25.03
N ILE A 4 7.77 -1.11 -23.80
CA ILE A 4 7.90 -2.42 -23.17
C ILE A 4 6.93 -2.47 -21.99
N MET A 5 5.99 -3.42 -22.06
CA MET A 5 5.05 -3.72 -20.98
C MET A 5 5.57 -4.90 -20.17
N TYR A 6 5.63 -4.77 -18.85
CA TYR A 6 6.06 -5.84 -17.96
C TYR A 6 4.98 -6.20 -16.94
N GLY A 7 4.61 -7.49 -16.91
CA GLY A 7 3.75 -8.07 -15.88
C GLY A 7 4.58 -8.85 -14.89
N GLY A 8 4.76 -8.33 -13.69
CA GLY A 8 5.51 -8.96 -12.62
C GLY A 8 5.62 -8.07 -11.39
N MET A 9 6.65 -8.29 -10.57
CA MET A 9 6.86 -7.59 -9.31
C MET A 9 8.02 -6.59 -9.38
N ASP A 10 8.01 -5.61 -8.48
CA ASP A 10 9.04 -4.57 -8.36
C ASP A 10 10.47 -5.12 -8.23
N ALA A 11 10.65 -6.25 -7.54
CA ALA A 11 11.93 -6.93 -7.37
C ALA A 11 12.60 -7.32 -8.69
N GLN A 12 11.82 -7.63 -9.73
CA GLN A 12 12.32 -7.92 -11.07
C GLN A 12 12.20 -6.69 -12.00
N GLY A 13 11.09 -5.94 -11.89
CA GLY A 13 10.84 -4.75 -12.70
C GLY A 13 11.84 -3.63 -12.48
N GLY A 14 12.34 -3.44 -11.25
CA GLY A 14 13.38 -2.47 -10.93
C GLY A 14 14.70 -2.76 -11.66
N PRO A 15 15.34 -3.91 -11.43
CA PRO A 15 16.55 -4.31 -12.15
C PRO A 15 16.38 -4.36 -13.67
N MET A 16 15.21 -4.76 -14.17
CA MET A 16 14.92 -4.75 -15.61
C MET A 16 15.04 -3.33 -16.20
N VAL A 17 14.43 -2.32 -15.57
CA VAL A 17 14.52 -0.93 -16.05
C VAL A 17 15.94 -0.38 -15.93
N LYS A 18 16.67 -0.78 -14.88
CA LYS A 18 18.10 -0.46 -14.74
C LYS A 18 18.91 -1.00 -15.92
N GLN A 19 18.75 -2.27 -16.26
CA GLN A 19 19.43 -2.89 -17.39
C GLN A 19 19.01 -2.28 -18.73
N MET A 20 17.73 -1.92 -18.90
CA MET A 20 17.28 -1.20 -20.10
C MET A 20 18.07 0.10 -20.30
N LYS A 21 18.27 0.87 -19.23
CA LYS A 21 19.04 2.12 -19.28
C LYS A 21 20.51 1.87 -19.59
N GLU A 22 21.13 0.87 -18.96
CA GLU A 22 22.54 0.49 -19.17
C GLU A 22 22.79 0.00 -20.61
N LEU A 23 21.85 -0.73 -21.19
CA LEU A 23 21.90 -1.20 -22.59
C LEU A 23 21.49 -0.12 -23.61
N GLY A 24 21.18 1.09 -23.16
CA GLY A 24 20.79 2.19 -24.04
C GLY A 24 19.41 2.04 -24.69
N ILE A 25 18.57 1.13 -24.20
CA ILE A 25 17.20 0.92 -24.70
C ILE A 25 16.38 2.17 -24.40
N LYS A 26 15.84 2.79 -25.45
CA LYS A 26 15.08 4.05 -25.36
C LYS A 26 13.56 3.87 -25.23
N ALA A 27 13.09 2.62 -25.33
CA ALA A 27 11.68 2.30 -25.19
C ALA A 27 11.15 2.77 -23.82
N LYS A 28 9.91 3.25 -23.79
CA LYS A 28 9.21 3.51 -22.53
C LYS A 28 8.88 2.20 -21.83
N TYR A 29 8.94 2.21 -20.52
CA TYR A 29 8.56 1.10 -19.68
C TYR A 29 7.25 1.41 -18.97
N ILE A 30 6.33 0.44 -19.01
CA ILE A 30 5.11 0.46 -18.24
C ILE A 30 4.88 -0.91 -17.59
N ALA A 31 4.39 -0.90 -16.34
CA ALA A 31 4.11 -2.12 -15.61
C ALA A 31 2.76 -2.09 -14.88
N GLY A 32 2.33 -3.27 -14.44
CA GLY A 32 1.16 -3.43 -13.57
C GLY A 32 1.44 -3.07 -12.11
N ASP A 33 0.42 -3.28 -11.28
CA ASP A 33 0.39 -2.89 -9.86
C ASP A 33 1.48 -3.56 -9.02
N GLY A 34 1.87 -4.79 -9.38
CA GLY A 34 2.96 -5.52 -8.72
C GLY A 34 4.31 -4.79 -8.75
N VAL A 35 4.55 -3.92 -9.75
CA VAL A 35 5.74 -3.07 -9.82
C VAL A 35 5.51 -1.70 -9.20
N CYS A 36 4.27 -1.25 -9.04
CA CYS A 36 3.94 0.12 -8.69
C CYS A 36 4.04 0.39 -7.18
N SER A 37 5.16 -0.03 -6.57
CA SER A 37 5.45 0.18 -5.15
C SER A 37 6.33 1.41 -4.94
N ALA A 38 6.33 1.94 -3.71
CA ALA A 38 7.26 3.00 -3.31
C ALA A 38 8.74 2.54 -3.34
N GLU A 39 8.99 1.24 -3.42
CA GLU A 39 10.35 0.67 -3.47
C GLU A 39 10.88 0.56 -4.91
N TRP A 40 10.01 0.45 -5.92
CA TRP A 40 10.44 0.28 -7.30
C TRP A 40 11.43 1.34 -7.81
N PRO A 41 11.22 2.66 -7.60
CA PRO A 41 12.21 3.67 -8.00
C PRO A 41 13.60 3.45 -7.37
N LYS A 42 13.64 2.96 -6.13
CA LYS A 42 14.89 2.65 -5.41
C LYS A 42 15.56 1.41 -6.00
N LEU A 43 14.79 0.35 -6.24
CA LEU A 43 15.26 -0.90 -6.85
C LEU A 43 15.81 -0.67 -8.27
N ALA A 44 15.24 0.30 -9.00
CA ALA A 44 15.71 0.71 -10.31
C ALA A 44 16.98 1.60 -10.27
N GLY A 45 17.46 2.01 -9.09
CA GLY A 45 18.64 2.87 -8.96
C GLY A 45 18.52 4.20 -9.72
N GLY A 46 17.33 4.80 -9.74
CA GLY A 46 17.04 6.03 -10.50
C GLY A 46 16.83 5.83 -12.01
N ALA A 47 16.86 4.59 -12.52
CA ALA A 47 16.51 4.31 -13.92
C ALA A 47 15.00 4.38 -14.20
N ALA A 48 14.17 4.30 -13.16
CA ALA A 48 12.72 4.37 -13.28
C ALA A 48 12.18 5.77 -13.58
N GLU A 49 13.00 6.82 -13.49
CA GLU A 49 12.57 8.20 -13.75
C GLU A 49 11.88 8.33 -15.12
N GLY A 50 10.67 8.90 -15.13
CA GLY A 50 9.87 9.08 -16.33
C GLY A 50 9.21 7.80 -16.88
N GLN A 51 9.34 6.66 -16.21
CA GLN A 51 8.64 5.41 -16.52
C GLN A 51 7.30 5.31 -15.77
N TYR A 52 6.45 4.36 -16.18
CA TYR A 52 5.05 4.32 -15.79
C TYR A 52 4.69 3.01 -15.08
N CYS A 53 3.66 3.07 -14.26
CA CYS A 53 2.98 1.89 -13.74
C CYS A 53 1.51 2.19 -13.49
N THR A 54 0.71 1.13 -13.35
CA THR A 54 -0.74 1.24 -13.07
C THR A 54 -1.05 0.56 -11.74
N GLN A 55 -1.99 1.12 -10.98
CA GLN A 55 -2.48 0.54 -9.73
C GLN A 55 -3.97 0.40 -9.75
N ALA A 56 -4.49 -0.63 -9.09
CA ALA A 56 -5.91 -0.71 -8.82
C ALA A 56 -6.35 0.36 -7.81
N GLY A 57 -7.52 0.93 -8.08
CA GLY A 57 -8.16 1.99 -7.31
C GLY A 57 -7.67 3.40 -7.63
N VAL A 58 -7.98 4.31 -6.71
CA VAL A 58 -7.70 5.76 -6.80
C VAL A 58 -6.49 6.14 -5.94
N PRO A 59 -5.86 7.31 -6.15
CA PRO A 59 -4.82 7.80 -5.25
C PRO A 59 -5.31 7.85 -3.80
N PRO A 60 -4.44 7.63 -2.80
CA PRO A 60 -4.82 7.68 -1.39
C PRO A 60 -5.56 8.97 -0.99
N GLU A 61 -5.20 10.10 -1.59
CA GLU A 61 -5.86 11.40 -1.35
C GLU A 61 -7.32 11.46 -1.82
N ASN A 62 -7.71 10.58 -2.75
CA ASN A 62 -9.02 10.52 -3.38
C ASN A 62 -9.93 9.43 -2.79
N MET A 63 -9.43 8.62 -1.85
CA MET A 63 -10.20 7.58 -1.17
C MET A 63 -11.21 8.18 -0.18
N ALA A 64 -12.42 7.62 -0.14
CA ALA A 64 -13.56 8.19 0.60
C ALA A 64 -13.27 8.38 2.11
N ASN A 65 -12.62 7.41 2.75
CA ASN A 65 -12.37 7.42 4.20
C ASN A 65 -10.89 7.17 4.55
N ALA A 66 -9.96 7.58 3.68
CA ALA A 66 -8.53 7.29 3.88
C ALA A 66 -7.92 7.94 5.12
N LYS A 67 -8.31 9.17 5.49
CA LYS A 67 -7.62 9.93 6.55
C LYS A 67 -7.59 9.21 7.90
N ASP A 68 -8.73 8.67 8.32
CA ASP A 68 -8.83 7.94 9.58
C ASP A 68 -8.04 6.62 9.51
N PHE A 69 -8.23 5.86 8.43
CA PHE A 69 -7.49 4.62 8.22
C PHE A 69 -5.96 4.85 8.22
N VAL A 70 -5.48 5.85 7.49
CA VAL A 70 -4.07 6.24 7.42
C VAL A 70 -3.51 6.57 8.79
N THR A 71 -4.26 7.33 9.59
CA THR A 71 -3.84 7.71 10.94
C THR A 71 -3.71 6.48 11.83
N ARG A 72 -4.74 5.63 11.88
CA ARG A 72 -4.75 4.42 12.72
C ARG A 72 -3.72 3.40 12.29
N PHE A 73 -3.59 3.16 10.98
CA PHE A 73 -2.62 2.21 10.44
C PHE A 73 -1.20 2.68 10.72
N THR A 74 -0.88 3.94 10.42
CA THR A 74 0.47 4.47 10.59
C THR A 74 0.90 4.53 12.05
N GLY A 75 -0.02 4.87 12.96
CA GLY A 75 0.26 4.89 14.39
C GLY A 75 0.59 3.51 14.97
N LYS A 76 0.14 2.42 14.34
CA LYS A 76 0.31 1.05 14.86
C LYS A 76 1.36 0.23 14.11
N TYR A 77 1.45 0.39 12.79
CA TYR A 77 2.22 -0.49 11.91
C TYR A 77 3.29 0.24 11.08
N GLY A 78 3.36 1.58 11.16
CA GLY A 78 4.24 2.38 10.32
C GLY A 78 3.66 2.67 8.94
N PRO A 79 4.48 3.05 7.94
CA PRO A 79 4.01 3.54 6.65
C PRO A 79 3.03 2.58 5.97
N ILE A 80 1.95 3.14 5.41
CA ILE A 80 0.98 2.36 4.64
C ILE A 80 1.63 1.66 3.46
N GLN A 81 1.27 0.39 3.31
CA GLN A 81 1.57 -0.40 2.11
C GLN A 81 0.38 -0.33 1.16
N VAL A 82 0.65 -0.36 -0.15
CA VAL A 82 -0.36 -0.17 -1.21
C VAL A 82 -1.62 -1.03 -1.03
N TYR A 83 -1.47 -2.29 -0.62
CA TYR A 83 -2.58 -3.24 -0.49
C TYR A 83 -3.31 -3.20 0.86
N ALA A 84 -2.80 -2.45 1.83
CA ALA A 84 -3.36 -2.41 3.19
C ALA A 84 -4.82 -1.94 3.26
N PRO A 85 -5.23 -0.81 2.65
CA PRO A 85 -6.63 -0.37 2.72
C PRO A 85 -7.59 -1.33 2.00
N TYR A 86 -7.17 -1.92 0.88
CA TYR A 86 -7.97 -2.91 0.14
C TYR A 86 -8.15 -4.20 0.92
N SER A 87 -7.09 -4.68 1.59
CA SER A 87 -7.17 -5.88 2.43
C SER A 87 -8.07 -5.68 3.63
N TYR A 88 -8.03 -4.48 4.22
CA TYR A 88 -8.94 -4.09 5.29
C TYR A 88 -10.39 -4.10 4.81
N ASP A 89 -10.66 -3.47 3.68
CA ASP A 89 -11.99 -3.40 3.08
C ASP A 89 -12.54 -4.79 2.73
N ALA A 90 -11.72 -5.67 2.17
CA ALA A 90 -12.11 -7.05 1.87
C ALA A 90 -12.51 -7.81 3.14
N ALA A 91 -11.70 -7.72 4.20
CA ALA A 91 -11.99 -8.36 5.47
C ALA A 91 -13.27 -7.81 6.10
N MET A 92 -13.43 -6.49 6.15
CA MET A 92 -14.59 -5.84 6.75
C MET A 92 -15.89 -6.10 5.98
N THR A 93 -15.83 -6.15 4.65
CA THR A 93 -16.98 -6.49 3.79
C THR A 93 -17.44 -7.93 4.04
N LEU A 94 -16.49 -8.87 4.14
CA LEU A 94 -16.79 -10.26 4.46
C LEU A 94 -17.43 -10.40 5.86
N ILE A 95 -16.88 -9.70 6.86
CA ILE A 95 -17.42 -9.67 8.22
C ILE A 95 -18.85 -9.10 8.23
N ALA A 96 -19.10 -8.02 7.49
CA ALA A 96 -20.43 -7.43 7.39
C ALA A 96 -21.45 -8.39 6.77
N ALA A 97 -21.05 -9.15 5.74
CA ALA A 97 -21.90 -10.20 5.16
C ALA A 97 -22.22 -11.31 6.18
N MET A 98 -21.23 -11.77 6.95
CA MET A 98 -21.42 -12.76 8.01
C MET A 98 -22.36 -12.26 9.11
N GLN A 99 -22.23 -10.98 9.51
CA GLN A 99 -23.12 -10.35 10.48
C GLN A 99 -24.56 -10.29 9.96
N LYS A 100 -24.75 -9.93 8.69
CA LYS A 100 -26.07 -9.86 8.06
C LYS A 100 -26.73 -11.24 7.94
N ALA A 101 -25.96 -12.27 7.64
CA ALA A 101 -26.41 -13.66 7.61
C ALA A 101 -26.56 -14.29 9.00
N ASN A 102 -26.11 -13.60 10.07
CA ASN A 102 -25.95 -14.12 11.42
C ASN A 102 -25.23 -15.49 11.43
N SER A 103 -24.18 -15.63 10.61
CA SER A 103 -23.46 -16.88 10.46
C SER A 103 -22.10 -16.70 9.81
N THR A 104 -21.16 -17.56 10.21
CA THR A 104 -19.85 -17.73 9.56
C THR A 104 -19.84 -18.86 8.53
N ASP A 105 -20.98 -19.51 8.28
CA ASP A 105 -21.13 -20.55 7.26
C ASP A 105 -21.19 -19.92 5.85
N PRO A 106 -20.26 -20.25 4.93
CA PRO A 106 -20.25 -19.72 3.56
C PRO A 106 -21.57 -19.88 2.81
N ALA A 107 -22.28 -21.00 3.01
CA ALA A 107 -23.56 -21.21 2.35
C ALA A 107 -24.62 -20.17 2.75
N LYS A 108 -24.45 -19.53 3.92
CA LYS A 108 -25.35 -18.52 4.46
C LYS A 108 -24.91 -17.10 4.16
N TYR A 109 -23.61 -16.79 4.28
CA TYR A 109 -23.13 -15.43 4.09
C TYR A 109 -22.80 -15.08 2.63
N LEU A 110 -22.45 -16.03 1.76
CA LEU A 110 -22.11 -15.72 0.36
C LEU A 110 -23.28 -15.09 -0.42
N PRO A 111 -24.56 -15.52 -0.26
CA PRO A 111 -25.69 -14.83 -0.88
C PRO A 111 -25.88 -13.39 -0.38
N GLU A 112 -25.54 -13.11 0.88
CA GLU A 112 -25.56 -11.75 1.44
C GLU A 112 -24.38 -10.91 0.95
N LEU A 113 -23.19 -11.52 0.84
CA LEU A 113 -22.00 -10.90 0.29
C LEU A 113 -22.22 -10.46 -1.17
N ALA A 114 -22.82 -11.33 -2.00
CA ALA A 114 -23.10 -11.02 -3.41
C ALA A 114 -24.05 -9.81 -3.58
N LYS A 115 -24.85 -9.49 -2.56
CA LYS A 115 -25.81 -8.36 -2.55
C LYS A 115 -25.35 -7.21 -1.66
N ILE A 116 -24.12 -7.25 -1.16
CA ILE A 116 -23.66 -6.29 -0.17
C ILE A 116 -23.47 -4.91 -0.80
N SER A 117 -23.70 -3.89 0.01
CA SER A 117 -23.33 -2.51 -0.24
C SER A 117 -22.62 -2.03 1.01
N TYR A 118 -21.29 -1.97 0.97
CA TYR A 118 -20.45 -1.64 2.12
C TYR A 118 -19.66 -0.36 1.88
N ASP A 119 -19.76 0.61 2.78
CA ASP A 119 -18.97 1.84 2.72
C ASP A 119 -17.56 1.59 3.28
N GLY A 120 -16.63 1.26 2.37
CA GLY A 120 -15.24 0.96 2.69
C GLY A 120 -14.38 2.20 2.91
N VAL A 121 -13.10 1.94 3.21
CA VAL A 121 -12.03 2.94 3.29
C VAL A 121 -11.71 3.48 1.89
N THR A 122 -11.60 2.57 0.93
CA THR A 122 -11.17 2.86 -0.44
C THR A 122 -12.31 3.45 -1.26
N ALA A 123 -13.48 2.80 -1.24
CA ALA A 123 -14.67 3.18 -1.97
C ALA A 123 -15.90 2.46 -1.40
N LYS A 124 -17.08 2.73 -2.00
CA LYS A 124 -18.26 1.90 -1.81
C LYS A 124 -18.09 0.56 -2.54
N ILE A 125 -18.25 -0.54 -1.81
CA ILE A 125 -18.00 -1.90 -2.28
C ILE A 125 -19.33 -2.57 -2.60
N GLU A 126 -19.51 -2.84 -3.89
CA GLU A 126 -20.67 -3.50 -4.48
C GLU A 126 -20.19 -4.39 -5.61
N PHE A 127 -20.81 -5.57 -5.74
CA PHE A 127 -20.43 -6.55 -6.75
C PHE A 127 -21.44 -6.61 -7.90
N ASP A 128 -20.95 -6.93 -9.09
CA ASP A 128 -21.77 -7.35 -10.22
C ASP A 128 -22.10 -8.86 -10.15
N GLU A 129 -22.72 -9.38 -11.20
CA GLU A 129 -23.14 -10.80 -11.27
C GLU A 129 -21.97 -11.79 -11.36
N HIS A 130 -20.77 -11.31 -11.70
CA HIS A 130 -19.54 -12.11 -11.76
C HIS A 130 -18.74 -12.05 -10.46
N GLY A 131 -19.12 -11.17 -9.53
CA GLY A 131 -18.38 -10.92 -8.29
C GLY A 131 -17.31 -9.84 -8.43
N ASP A 132 -17.27 -9.12 -9.56
CA ASP A 132 -16.36 -8.00 -9.77
C ASP A 132 -16.90 -6.73 -9.13
N THR A 133 -16.01 -5.84 -8.70
CA THR A 133 -16.39 -4.56 -8.12
C THR A 133 -17.01 -3.62 -9.17
N LYS A 134 -18.24 -3.15 -8.95
CA LYS A 134 -18.97 -2.30 -9.91
C LYS A 134 -18.28 -0.98 -10.24
N ASN A 135 -17.58 -0.39 -9.29
CA ASN A 135 -16.91 0.90 -9.43
C ASN A 135 -15.39 0.74 -9.43
N GLY A 136 -14.90 -0.25 -10.18
CA GLY A 136 -13.46 -0.47 -10.36
C GLY A 136 -12.78 0.79 -10.90
N ALA A 137 -11.67 1.15 -10.27
CA ALA A 137 -10.82 2.25 -10.71
C ALA A 137 -9.40 1.74 -10.99
N ILE A 138 -8.68 2.39 -11.89
CA ILE A 138 -7.27 2.15 -12.19
C ILE A 138 -6.57 3.49 -12.27
N THR A 139 -5.48 3.68 -11.54
CA THR A 139 -4.66 4.90 -11.60
C THR A 139 -3.35 4.65 -12.32
N LEU A 140 -3.04 5.50 -13.29
CA LEU A 140 -1.74 5.57 -13.96
C LEU A 140 -0.81 6.48 -13.17
N TYR A 141 0.36 5.97 -12.82
CA TYR A 141 1.44 6.70 -12.16
C TYR A 141 2.64 6.87 -13.09
N GLN A 142 3.38 7.94 -12.86
CA GLN A 142 4.71 8.16 -13.44
C GLN A 142 5.71 8.40 -12.32
N VAL A 143 6.92 7.85 -12.45
CA VAL A 143 8.01 8.22 -11.55
C VAL A 143 8.49 9.62 -11.91
N LYS A 144 8.42 10.53 -10.94
CA LYS A 144 9.01 11.87 -10.99
C LYS A 144 9.76 12.15 -9.71
N ASP A 145 10.98 12.64 -9.81
CA ASP A 145 11.85 12.91 -8.67
C ASP A 145 12.00 11.69 -7.74
N GLY A 146 12.07 10.49 -8.35
CA GLY A 146 12.16 9.21 -7.63
C GLY A 146 10.89 8.81 -6.87
N LYS A 147 9.75 9.47 -7.09
CA LYS A 147 8.46 9.19 -6.44
C LYS A 147 7.38 8.86 -7.46
N LEU A 148 6.43 8.02 -7.08
CA LEU A 148 5.23 7.75 -7.88
C LEU A 148 4.28 8.95 -7.78
N MET A 149 4.01 9.58 -8.93
CA MET A 149 3.06 10.68 -9.05
C MET A 149 1.87 10.24 -9.90
N PRO A 150 0.63 10.35 -9.39
CA PRO A 150 -0.55 10.00 -10.17
C PRO A 150 -0.70 10.97 -11.35
N MET A 151 -1.07 10.44 -12.51
CA MET A 151 -1.20 11.19 -13.77
C MET A 151 -2.64 11.22 -14.27
N ALA A 152 -3.30 10.07 -14.21
CA ALA A 152 -4.68 9.90 -14.63
C ALA A 152 -5.28 8.73 -13.87
N MET A 153 -6.59 8.76 -13.67
CA MET A 153 -7.35 7.63 -13.15
C MET A 153 -8.50 7.32 -14.09
N ASN A 154 -8.76 6.04 -14.29
CA ASN A 154 -9.95 5.55 -14.95
C ASN A 154 -10.92 5.06 -13.87
N VAL A 155 -12.15 5.56 -13.85
CA VAL A 155 -13.21 5.11 -12.94
C VAL A 155 -14.40 4.70 -13.79
N GLY A 156 -14.78 3.41 -13.75
CA GLY A 156 -15.92 2.90 -14.52
C GLY A 156 -15.82 3.19 -16.03
N GLY A 157 -14.61 3.11 -16.60
CA GLY A 157 -14.36 3.36 -18.03
C GLY A 157 -14.11 4.81 -18.41
N LYS A 158 -14.30 5.78 -17.49
CA LYS A 158 -14.05 7.21 -17.75
C LYS A 158 -12.67 7.61 -17.23
N THR A 159 -11.86 8.22 -18.09
CA THR A 159 -10.50 8.67 -17.73
C THR A 159 -10.50 10.14 -17.33
N GLU A 160 -9.96 10.43 -16.14
CA GLU A 160 -9.79 11.77 -15.59
C GLU A 160 -8.30 12.03 -15.33
N LYS A 161 -7.83 13.25 -15.63
CA LYS A 161 -6.47 13.64 -15.25
C LYS A 161 -6.44 13.91 -13.76
N VAL A 162 -5.52 13.26 -13.05
CA VAL A 162 -5.25 13.60 -11.66
C VAL A 162 -4.32 14.81 -11.70
N GLY A 163 -4.79 15.96 -11.21
CA GLY A 163 -3.93 17.13 -11.04
C GLY A 163 -2.74 16.75 -10.16
N ALA A 164 -1.54 17.19 -10.51
CA ALA A 164 -0.35 16.89 -9.72
C ALA A 164 -0.63 17.27 -8.26
N ALA A 165 -0.76 16.28 -7.38
CA ALA A 165 -0.84 16.55 -5.96
C ALA A 165 0.40 17.39 -5.62
N PRO A 166 0.26 18.53 -4.92
CA PRO A 166 1.42 19.27 -4.46
C PRO A 166 2.32 18.27 -3.71
N PRO A 167 3.66 18.38 -3.84
CA PRO A 167 4.54 17.51 -3.10
C PRO A 167 4.08 17.60 -1.66
N THR A 168 3.67 16.45 -1.08
CA THR A 168 3.35 16.37 0.33
C THR A 168 4.51 17.06 1.02
N SER A 169 4.22 18.23 1.63
CA SER A 169 5.10 18.90 2.55
C SER A 169 5.80 17.79 3.30
N SER A 170 7.12 17.78 3.22
CA SER A 170 7.93 16.97 4.10
C SER A 170 7.26 17.00 5.46
N MET A 171 6.81 15.83 5.92
CA MET A 171 6.64 15.62 7.34
C MET A 171 8.07 15.79 7.85
N LYS A 172 8.46 17.03 8.13
CA LYS A 172 9.73 17.33 8.76
C LYS A 172 9.70 16.51 10.03
N SER A 173 10.64 15.60 10.14
CA SER A 173 11.02 15.03 11.42
C SER A 173 11.63 16.15 12.24
N ASP A 174 10.80 17.06 12.76
CA ASP A 174 11.19 17.97 13.83
C ASP A 174 11.17 17.18 15.14
N THR A 175 11.98 16.12 15.21
CA THR A 175 12.41 15.53 16.47
C THR A 175 13.74 16.18 16.80
N LYS A 176 13.66 17.34 17.43
CA LYS A 176 14.75 17.87 18.25
C LYS A 176 15.02 16.81 19.31
N ALA A 177 16.14 16.09 19.18
CA ALA A 177 16.64 15.22 20.23
C ALA A 177 16.79 16.03 21.53
N PRO A 178 16.21 15.61 22.66
CA PRO A 178 16.68 16.07 23.95
C PRO A 178 17.96 15.30 24.29
N ALA A 179 19.08 16.03 24.28
CA ALA A 179 20.32 15.61 24.89
C ALA A 179 20.15 15.49 26.42
N ASP A 180 20.72 14.41 26.95
CA ASP A 180 21.24 14.22 28.30
C ASP A 180 20.42 14.62 29.53
N THR A 181 19.97 13.59 30.25
CA THR A 181 20.13 13.53 31.72
C THR A 181 20.06 12.07 32.19
N MET A 182 21.14 11.30 31.96
CA MET A 182 21.43 10.13 32.80
C MET A 182 22.35 10.57 33.94
N LYS A 183 21.75 10.82 35.12
CA LYS A 183 22.47 10.78 36.39
C LYS A 183 21.99 9.54 37.16
N SER A 184 22.91 8.61 37.30
CA SER A 184 23.12 7.69 38.42
C SER A 184 21.92 7.32 39.31
N ASP A 185 21.53 6.05 39.27
CA ASP A 185 21.07 5.35 40.48
C ASP A 185 21.62 3.91 40.48
N THR A 186 22.74 3.78 41.19
CA THR A 186 23.35 2.53 41.61
C THR A 186 22.68 2.09 42.90
N LYS A 187 21.80 1.06 42.89
CA LYS A 187 21.80 0.01 43.94
C LYS A 187 20.77 -1.10 43.70
N ALA A 188 21.26 -2.31 43.97
CA ALA A 188 20.54 -3.49 44.46
C ALA A 188 19.66 -4.27 43.48
N SER A 189 20.29 -5.23 42.79
CA SER A 189 19.80 -6.61 42.84
C SER A 189 20.95 -7.56 42.46
N GLY A 190 21.67 -8.00 43.49
CA GLY A 190 22.78 -8.93 43.37
C GLY A 190 22.74 -9.86 44.58
N ASP A 191 21.76 -10.77 44.60
CA ASP A 191 21.82 -12.00 45.38
C ASP A 191 20.61 -12.88 45.05
N ALA A 192 20.75 -13.76 44.05
CA ALA A 192 19.96 -14.98 43.89
C ALA A 192 20.42 -15.78 42.66
N MET A 193 21.69 -16.20 42.60
CA MET A 193 22.08 -17.31 41.71
C MET A 193 23.39 -17.96 42.15
N LYS A 194 23.31 -18.70 43.25
CA LYS A 194 24.26 -19.77 43.61
C LYS A 194 23.59 -20.66 44.66
N LYS A 195 23.62 -21.98 44.43
CA LYS A 195 22.78 -23.06 44.97
C LYS A 195 21.54 -23.19 44.08
N ASP A 196 21.39 -24.21 43.23
CA ASP A 196 21.54 -25.62 43.53
C ASP A 196 22.17 -26.40 42.36
N ASN A 197 23.35 -26.95 42.61
CA ASN A 197 23.89 -28.09 41.88
C ASN A 197 24.53 -29.02 42.91
N LYS A 198 23.72 -29.89 43.50
CA LYS A 198 24.14 -31.16 44.13
C LYS A 198 22.93 -31.98 44.59
N ALA A 199 22.84 -33.18 44.01
CA ALA A 199 22.27 -34.41 44.56
C ALA A 199 20.79 -34.43 44.96
N GLN A 200 19.92 -34.98 44.09
CA GLN A 200 19.29 -36.31 44.19
C GLN A 200 18.32 -36.51 43.03
#